data_AF-A0A2A2EA96-F1
#
_entry.id   AF-A0A2A2EA96-F1
#
_cell.length_a   1.000
_cell.length_b   1.000
_cell.length_c   1.000
_cell.angle_alpha   90.00
_cell.angle_beta   90.00
_cell.angle_gamma   90.00
#
_symmetry.space_group_name_H-M   'P 1'
#
loop_
_entity.id
_entity.type
_entity.pdbx_description
1 polymer ?
#
loop_
_entity_poly.entity_id
_entity_poly.type
_entity_poly.pdbx_seq_one_letter_code
_entity_poly.pdbx_strand_id
1 'polypeptide(L)'
;MILKEIYVYPDLVEFPQELTSSFRDYSRHICNYLERALRLIKFETKGYYKLAVIGCSDIAPRAFVNSSGALGVKVSFKSEQYLNIPIERVPDYISDMLRSGINACPDEYPLPKEQLLAALDELRGAGFKNGWVHKEKKSAKLDMLAQLYCSMTMQNFSLEIRVYQKGKMICQKELLRTVPDEIVFLPKLREYKTLKLSDEYAEVHGPESSILARVSFG
;
A
#
# COMPACT_ATOMS: atom_id res chain seq x y z
N MET A 1 -1.53 22.19 1.61
CA MET A 1 -0.66 20.98 1.68
C MET A 1 -1.31 19.90 0.82
N ILE A 2 -0.59 18.85 0.43
CA ILE A 2 -1.18 17.72 -0.32
C ILE A 2 -1.38 16.56 0.64
N LEU A 3 -2.60 16.03 0.74
CA LEU A 3 -2.88 14.79 1.46
C LEU A 3 -2.18 13.63 0.76
N LYS A 4 -1.27 12.95 1.47
CA LYS A 4 -0.40 11.93 0.86
C LYS A 4 -0.14 10.70 1.73
N GLU A 5 -0.54 10.73 3.00
CA GLU A 5 -0.29 9.67 3.97
C GLU A 5 -1.58 9.29 4.69
N ILE A 6 -1.81 7.99 4.87
CA ILE A 6 -2.97 7.43 5.59
C ILE A 6 -2.47 6.40 6.58
N TYR A 7 -2.88 6.55 7.83
CA TYR A 7 -2.60 5.61 8.90
C TYR A 7 -3.89 5.13 9.54
N VAL A 8 -3.89 3.88 9.99
CA VAL A 8 -4.92 3.33 10.86
C VAL A 8 -4.25 2.49 11.93
N TYR A 9 -4.56 2.78 13.18
CA TYR A 9 -3.98 2.11 14.35
C TYR A 9 -4.88 2.27 15.58
N PRO A 10 -4.90 1.30 16.50
CA PRO A 10 -5.47 1.50 17.82
C PRO A 10 -4.64 2.52 18.61
N ASP A 11 -5.29 3.28 19.49
CA ASP A 11 -4.64 4.29 20.31
C ASP A 11 -3.43 3.72 21.05
N LEU A 12 -2.28 4.36 20.87
CA LEU A 12 -0.99 3.88 21.35
C LEU A 12 -0.80 4.01 22.86
N VAL A 13 -1.63 4.82 23.53
CA VAL A 13 -1.64 5.00 24.98
C VAL A 13 -2.60 4.02 25.62
N GLU A 14 -3.74 3.77 24.97
CA GLU A 14 -4.81 2.93 25.50
C GLU A 14 -4.51 1.42 25.38
N PHE A 15 -3.88 0.99 24.29
CA PHE A 15 -3.69 -0.43 23.99
C PHE A 15 -2.22 -0.87 24.10
N PRO A 16 -1.96 -2.15 24.48
CA PRO A 16 -0.60 -2.66 24.62
C PRO A 16 0.18 -2.64 23.31
N GLN A 17 1.50 -2.50 23.43
CA GLN A 17 2.40 -2.34 22.29
C GLN A 17 2.34 -3.53 21.31
N GLU A 18 2.15 -4.74 21.80
CA GLU A 18 2.07 -5.96 20.98
C GLU A 18 0.86 -5.92 20.05
N LEU A 19 -0.29 -5.47 20.57
CA LEU A 19 -1.52 -5.32 19.81
C LEU A 19 -1.37 -4.20 18.77
N THR A 20 -0.87 -3.04 19.18
CA THR A 20 -0.74 -1.88 18.28
C THR A 20 0.31 -2.11 17.19
N SER A 21 1.40 -2.81 17.51
CA SER A 21 2.44 -3.14 16.53
C SER A 21 1.95 -4.14 15.49
N SER A 22 1.30 -5.23 15.93
CA SER A 22 0.74 -6.22 14.99
C SER A 22 -0.34 -5.63 14.09
N PHE A 23 -1.25 -4.82 14.65
CA PHE A 23 -2.26 -4.11 13.87
C PHE A 23 -1.64 -3.19 12.83
N ARG A 24 -0.63 -2.39 13.22
CA ARG A 24 0.09 -1.51 12.31
C ARG A 24 0.73 -2.30 11.17
N ASP A 25 1.41 -3.40 11.48
CA ASP A 25 2.09 -4.20 10.46
C ASP A 25 1.09 -4.78 9.45
N TYR A 26 -0.08 -5.22 9.93
CA TYR A 26 -1.17 -5.69 9.08
C TYR A 26 -1.86 -4.58 8.29
N SER A 27 -1.92 -3.35 8.78
CA SER A 27 -2.60 -2.25 8.06
C SER A 27 -1.77 -1.64 6.93
N ARG A 28 -0.44 -1.77 6.96
CA ARG A 28 0.47 -1.15 5.98
C ARG A 28 0.08 -1.40 4.53
N HIS A 29 -0.29 -2.62 4.17
CA HIS A 29 -0.61 -2.94 2.77
C HIS A 29 -1.86 -2.19 2.24
N ILE A 30 -2.87 -1.97 3.09
CA ILE A 30 -4.07 -1.18 2.77
C ILE A 30 -3.72 0.31 2.72
N CYS A 31 -3.04 0.81 3.74
CA CYS A 31 -2.57 2.20 3.79
C CYS A 31 -1.75 2.55 2.55
N ASN A 32 -0.77 1.72 2.19
CA ASN A 32 0.05 1.88 1.01
C ASN A 32 -0.78 1.96 -0.28
N TYR A 33 -1.82 1.12 -0.41
CA TYR A 33 -2.73 1.17 -1.56
C TYR A 33 -3.47 2.51 -1.66
N LEU A 34 -4.05 2.97 -0.54
CA LEU A 34 -4.78 4.23 -0.50
C LEU A 34 -3.86 5.44 -0.74
N GLU A 35 -2.64 5.42 -0.21
CA GLU A 35 -1.65 6.45 -0.46
C GLU A 35 -1.25 6.52 -1.93
N ARG A 36 -1.15 5.38 -2.61
CA ARG A 36 -0.93 5.34 -4.06
C ARG A 36 -2.11 5.94 -4.83
N ALA A 37 -3.35 5.69 -4.41
CA ALA A 37 -4.52 6.34 -4.98
C ALA A 37 -4.49 7.87 -4.73
N LEU A 38 -4.16 8.31 -3.52
CA LEU A 38 -4.01 9.74 -3.18
C LEU A 38 -2.97 10.46 -4.03
N ARG A 39 -1.85 9.82 -4.38
CA ARG A 39 -0.82 10.41 -5.24
C ARG A 39 -1.34 10.77 -6.63
N LEU A 40 -2.36 10.07 -7.12
CA LEU A 40 -3.02 10.37 -8.39
C LEU A 40 -4.00 11.55 -8.24
N ILE A 41 -4.70 11.62 -7.11
CA ILE A 41 -5.70 12.66 -6.81
C ILE A 41 -5.03 14.00 -6.52
N LYS A 42 -3.90 14.00 -5.80
CA LYS A 42 -3.19 15.21 -5.33
C LYS A 42 -4.10 16.19 -4.59
N PHE A 43 -4.94 15.66 -3.69
CA PHE A 43 -5.94 16.45 -2.99
C PHE A 43 -5.32 17.52 -2.08
N GLU A 44 -5.76 18.77 -2.23
CA GLU A 44 -5.28 19.90 -1.43
C GLU A 44 -6.05 20.04 -0.12
N THR A 45 -5.31 20.27 0.95
CA THR A 45 -5.81 20.39 2.32
C THR A 45 -5.26 21.64 3.00
N LYS A 46 -5.98 22.12 4.02
CA LYS A 46 -5.56 23.27 4.85
C LYS A 46 -5.05 22.75 6.19
N GLY A 47 -3.74 22.81 6.41
CA GLY A 47 -3.12 22.55 7.72
C GLY A 47 -2.73 21.10 8.06
N TYR A 48 -3.05 20.12 7.19
CA TYR A 48 -2.63 18.72 7.38
C TYR A 48 -2.23 18.07 6.07
N TYR A 49 -1.46 17.00 6.10
CA TYR A 49 -1.08 16.20 4.92
C TYR A 49 -1.17 14.69 5.17
N LYS A 50 -1.59 14.30 6.38
CA LYS A 50 -1.80 12.92 6.81
C LYS A 50 -3.20 12.78 7.39
N LEU A 51 -3.83 11.64 7.14
CA LEU A 51 -5.02 11.17 7.85
C LEU A 51 -4.61 10.04 8.80
N ALA A 52 -4.99 10.11 10.06
CA ALA A 52 -4.79 9.06 11.05
C ALA A 52 -6.14 8.64 11.62
N VAL A 53 -6.60 7.44 11.29
CA VAL A 53 -7.79 6.82 11.89
C VAL A 53 -7.36 6.08 13.15
N ILE A 54 -7.80 6.59 14.31
CA ILE A 54 -7.32 6.14 15.62
C ILE A 54 -8.43 5.37 16.33
N GLY A 55 -8.16 4.12 16.69
CA GLY A 55 -9.12 3.26 17.37
C GLY A 55 -9.10 3.45 18.88
N CYS A 56 -10.23 3.79 19.48
CA CYS A 56 -10.37 3.99 20.92
C CYS A 56 -11.54 3.14 21.47
N SER A 57 -11.51 2.77 22.75
CA SER A 57 -12.67 2.13 23.42
C SER A 57 -13.83 3.11 23.61
N ASP A 58 -13.52 4.36 23.95
CA ASP A 58 -14.52 5.41 24.19
C ASP A 58 -14.67 6.34 22.95
N ILE A 59 -15.91 6.53 22.53
CA ILE A 59 -16.29 7.05 21.20
C ILE A 59 -16.81 8.49 21.34
N ALA A 60 -16.08 9.39 22.00
CA ALA A 60 -16.29 10.80 21.71
C ALA A 60 -15.55 11.10 20.39
N PRO A 61 -16.25 11.14 19.23
CA PRO A 61 -15.58 11.34 17.95
C PRO A 61 -15.07 12.77 17.96
N ARG A 62 -13.76 12.92 18.06
CA ARG A 62 -13.10 14.22 17.93
C ARG A 62 -12.10 14.08 16.80
N ALA A 63 -12.37 14.79 15.71
CA ALA A 63 -11.34 15.07 14.74
C ALA A 63 -10.44 16.18 15.30
N PHE A 64 -9.14 16.06 15.08
CA PHE A 64 -8.18 17.09 15.49
C PHE A 64 -7.01 17.11 14.54
N VAL A 65 -6.42 18.28 14.33
CA VAL A 65 -5.13 18.40 13.65
C VAL A 65 -4.05 18.60 14.72
N ASN A 66 -3.08 17.70 14.78
CA ASN A 66 -1.96 17.82 15.72
C ASN A 66 -0.82 18.66 15.13
N SER A 67 0.22 18.89 15.95
CA SER A 67 1.39 19.69 15.57
C SER A 67 2.24 19.07 14.45
N SER A 68 2.07 17.80 14.10
CA SER A 68 2.77 17.14 12.99
C SER A 68 2.02 17.23 11.66
N GLY A 69 0.89 17.94 11.61
CA GLY A 69 0.06 18.06 10.42
C GLY A 69 -0.71 16.79 10.09
N ALA A 70 -1.04 15.98 11.10
CA ALA A 70 -1.91 14.83 10.98
C ALA A 70 -3.32 15.18 11.46
N LEU A 71 -4.30 14.92 10.60
CA LEU A 71 -5.71 14.90 10.95
C LEU A 71 -6.01 13.56 11.63
N GLY A 72 -6.12 13.56 12.95
CA GLY A 72 -6.55 12.42 13.74
C GLY A 72 -8.08 12.34 13.78
N VAL A 73 -8.65 11.18 13.46
CA VAL A 73 -10.09 10.89 13.57
C VAL A 73 -10.25 9.68 14.46
N LYS A 74 -10.88 9.86 15.63
CA LYS A 74 -11.15 8.77 16.58
C LYS A 74 -12.37 7.95 16.16
N VAL A 75 -12.23 6.63 16.19
CA VAL A 75 -13.30 5.65 15.90
C VAL A 75 -13.32 4.55 16.95
N SER A 76 -14.43 3.82 17.04
CA SER A 76 -14.53 2.68 17.96
C SER A 76 -13.56 1.57 17.56
N PHE A 77 -12.84 1.03 18.54
CA PHE A 77 -12.01 -0.15 18.38
C PHE A 77 -12.24 -1.11 19.55
N LYS A 78 -12.63 -2.33 19.23
CA LYS A 78 -12.88 -3.40 20.21
C LYS A 78 -11.73 -4.39 20.16
N SER A 79 -10.76 -4.23 21.07
CA SER A 79 -9.55 -5.07 21.13
C SER A 79 -9.88 -6.56 21.24
N GLU A 80 -10.84 -6.93 22.10
CA GLU A 80 -11.28 -8.32 22.26
C GLU A 80 -11.83 -8.91 20.97
N GLN A 81 -12.60 -8.12 20.21
CA GLN A 81 -13.08 -8.57 18.91
C GLN A 81 -11.90 -8.79 17.96
N TYR A 82 -11.01 -7.81 17.82
CA TYR A 82 -9.83 -7.90 16.96
C TYR A 82 -8.96 -9.12 17.25
N LEU A 83 -8.69 -9.41 18.52
CA LEU A 83 -7.85 -10.54 18.94
C LEU A 83 -8.44 -11.92 18.61
N ASN A 84 -9.76 -12.00 18.42
CA ASN A 84 -10.47 -13.25 18.11
C ASN A 84 -10.80 -13.40 16.61
N ILE A 85 -10.39 -12.44 15.76
CA ILE A 85 -10.63 -12.50 14.32
C ILE A 85 -9.60 -13.42 13.67
N PRO A 86 -10.03 -14.38 12.82
CA PRO A 86 -9.11 -15.16 11.99
C PRO A 86 -8.23 -14.26 11.11
N ILE A 87 -6.96 -14.59 10.93
CA ILE A 87 -5.98 -13.71 10.28
C ILE A 87 -6.43 -13.26 8.88
N GLU A 88 -7.12 -14.12 8.13
CA GLU A 88 -7.67 -13.86 6.80
C GLU A 88 -8.80 -12.83 6.78
N ARG A 89 -9.43 -12.56 7.94
CA ARG A 89 -10.50 -11.57 8.13
C ARG A 89 -9.99 -10.25 8.73
N VAL A 90 -8.73 -10.19 9.14
CA VAL A 90 -8.11 -8.97 9.67
C VAL A 90 -8.15 -7.79 8.66
N PRO A 91 -7.88 -7.97 7.35
CA PRO A 91 -8.00 -6.89 6.37
C PRO A 91 -9.39 -6.26 6.32
N ASP A 92 -10.44 -7.07 6.48
CA ASP A 92 -11.81 -6.58 6.51
C ASP A 92 -12.04 -5.66 7.72
N TYR A 93 -11.60 -6.08 8.90
CA TYR A 93 -11.72 -5.28 10.12
C TYR A 93 -10.97 -3.94 9.99
N ILE A 94 -9.75 -3.96 9.45
CA ILE A 94 -8.95 -2.75 9.21
C ILE A 94 -9.65 -1.83 8.18
N SER A 95 -10.18 -2.40 7.10
CA SER A 95 -10.92 -1.67 6.06
C SER A 95 -12.17 -0.99 6.61
N ASP A 96 -12.93 -1.68 7.47
CA ASP A 96 -14.13 -1.13 8.10
C ASP A 96 -13.80 -0.01 9.09
N MET A 97 -12.68 -0.14 9.81
CA MET A 97 -12.17 0.91 10.69
C MET A 97 -11.77 2.15 9.87
N LEU A 98 -11.03 1.98 8.77
CA LEU A 98 -10.68 3.08 7.84
C LEU A 98 -11.93 3.76 7.28
N ARG A 99 -12.90 2.98 6.80
CA ARG A 99 -14.20 3.49 6.31
C ARG A 99 -14.91 4.32 7.36
N SER A 100 -14.94 3.81 8.60
CA SER A 100 -15.54 4.54 9.73
C SER A 100 -14.84 5.87 9.97
N GLY A 101 -13.51 5.91 9.91
CA GLY A 101 -12.73 7.13 10.08
C GLY A 101 -12.91 8.14 8.93
N ILE A 102 -12.97 7.67 7.68
CA ILE A 102 -13.22 8.52 6.51
C ILE A 102 -14.62 9.14 6.60
N ASN A 103 -15.63 8.37 7.01
CA ASN A 103 -17.01 8.84 7.14
C ASN A 103 -17.20 9.77 8.33
N ALA A 104 -16.54 9.50 9.45
CA ALA A 104 -16.62 10.32 10.67
C ALA A 104 -15.85 11.65 10.57
N CYS A 105 -15.07 11.85 9.51
CA CYS A 105 -14.33 13.08 9.31
C CYS A 105 -15.29 14.27 9.06
N PRO A 106 -15.22 15.35 9.84
CA PRO A 106 -16.14 16.48 9.71
C PRO A 106 -15.80 17.35 8.49
N ASP A 107 -16.79 18.09 7.98
CA ASP A 107 -16.66 18.86 6.74
C ASP A 107 -15.65 20.03 6.84
N GLU A 108 -15.34 20.49 8.06
CA GLU A 108 -14.27 21.47 8.31
C GLU A 108 -12.88 20.94 7.91
N TYR A 109 -12.70 19.62 7.86
CA TYR A 109 -11.49 18.94 7.43
C TYR A 109 -11.77 18.14 6.14
N PRO A 110 -11.80 18.79 4.96
CA PRO A 110 -12.22 18.15 3.72
C PRO A 110 -11.31 16.97 3.33
N LEU A 111 -11.92 15.88 2.88
CA LEU A 111 -11.23 14.70 2.36
C LEU A 111 -11.81 14.31 1.00
N PRO A 112 -11.02 13.65 0.12
CA PRO A 112 -11.56 12.99 -1.07
C PRO A 112 -12.29 11.70 -0.68
N LYS A 113 -13.40 11.84 0.09
CA LYS A 113 -14.11 10.73 0.73
C LYS A 113 -14.54 9.68 -0.28
N GLU A 114 -15.21 10.11 -1.35
CA GLU A 114 -15.71 9.20 -2.40
C GLU A 114 -14.58 8.38 -3.04
N GLN A 115 -13.46 9.03 -3.38
CA GLN A 115 -12.33 8.37 -4.02
C GLN A 115 -11.62 7.40 -3.08
N LEU A 116 -11.48 7.75 -1.79
CA LEU A 116 -10.89 6.87 -0.79
C LEU A 116 -11.76 5.64 -0.51
N LEU A 117 -13.07 5.83 -0.40
CA LEU A 117 -14.02 4.73 -0.21
C LEU A 117 -14.07 3.82 -1.44
N ALA A 118 -14.08 4.39 -2.65
CA ALA A 118 -14.00 3.62 -3.88
C ALA A 118 -12.71 2.80 -3.98
N ALA A 119 -11.56 3.38 -3.60
CA ALA A 119 -10.29 2.67 -3.56
C ALA A 119 -10.28 1.53 -2.51
N LEU A 120 -10.92 1.73 -1.35
CA LEU A 120 -11.11 0.67 -0.36
C LEU A 120 -11.97 -0.48 -0.91
N ASP A 121 -13.07 -0.16 -1.60
CA ASP A 121 -13.97 -1.15 -2.18
C ASP A 121 -13.30 -1.92 -3.33
N GLU A 122 -12.51 -1.25 -4.17
CA GLU A 122 -11.69 -1.89 -5.19
C GLU A 122 -10.67 -2.88 -4.57
N LEU A 123 -9.94 -2.44 -3.54
CA LEU A 123 -8.96 -3.28 -2.87
C LEU A 123 -9.62 -4.50 -2.21
N ARG A 124 -10.75 -4.30 -1.52
CA ARG A 124 -11.54 -5.38 -0.93
C ARG A 124 -12.05 -6.35 -1.99
N GLY A 125 -12.59 -5.85 -3.10
CA GLY A 125 -13.06 -6.67 -4.23
C GLY A 125 -11.95 -7.48 -4.90
N ALA A 126 -10.70 -6.98 -4.87
CA ALA A 126 -9.51 -7.69 -5.32
C ALA A 126 -8.92 -8.68 -4.28
N GLY A 127 -9.59 -8.87 -3.13
CA GLY A 127 -9.12 -9.74 -2.05
C GLY A 127 -7.91 -9.17 -1.31
N PHE A 128 -7.83 -7.86 -1.14
CA PHE A 128 -6.75 -7.13 -0.47
C PHE A 128 -5.36 -7.32 -1.10
N LYS A 129 -5.32 -7.58 -2.40
CA LYS A 129 -4.07 -7.69 -3.18
C LYS A 129 -3.62 -6.30 -3.65
N ASN A 130 -2.68 -5.68 -2.93
CA ASN A 130 -2.08 -4.42 -3.35
C ASN A 130 -0.93 -4.69 -4.34
N GLY A 131 -1.18 -4.54 -5.64
CA GLY A 131 -0.18 -4.74 -6.69
C GLY A 131 0.01 -3.52 -7.60
N TRP A 132 1.23 -3.35 -8.13
CA TRP A 132 1.54 -2.26 -9.06
C TRP A 132 2.77 -2.50 -9.92
N VAL A 133 2.79 -1.84 -11.08
CA VAL A 133 3.97 -1.82 -11.95
C VAL A 133 4.94 -0.76 -11.43
N HIS A 134 6.14 -1.19 -11.03
CA HIS A 134 7.24 -0.30 -10.65
C HIS A 134 7.94 0.28 -11.90
N LYS A 135 8.20 -0.57 -12.89
CA LYS A 135 8.80 -0.21 -14.18
C LYS A 135 8.24 -1.10 -15.28
N GLU A 136 8.14 -0.56 -16.49
CA GLU A 136 7.79 -1.35 -17.67
C GLU A 136 8.65 -1.00 -18.88
N LYS A 137 8.84 -1.98 -19.76
CA LYS A 137 9.47 -1.81 -21.07
C LYS A 137 8.65 -2.56 -22.11
N LYS A 138 8.20 -1.84 -23.13
CA LYS A 138 7.44 -2.39 -24.27
C LYS A 138 8.32 -2.42 -25.51
N SER A 139 8.14 -3.44 -26.35
CA SER A 139 8.73 -3.54 -27.68
C SER A 139 7.64 -3.90 -28.68
N ALA A 140 7.18 -2.92 -29.46
CA ALA A 140 6.18 -3.14 -30.51
C ALA A 140 6.70 -4.07 -31.62
N LYS A 141 8.00 -3.97 -31.95
CA LYS A 141 8.65 -4.84 -32.95
C LYS A 141 8.59 -6.32 -32.57
N LEU A 142 8.71 -6.62 -31.28
CA LEU A 142 8.71 -7.99 -30.76
C LEU A 142 7.32 -8.44 -30.28
N ASP A 143 6.37 -7.51 -30.20
CA ASP A 143 5.09 -7.67 -29.50
C ASP A 143 5.28 -8.19 -28.06
N MET A 144 6.20 -7.56 -27.33
CA MET A 144 6.60 -7.94 -25.97
C MET A 144 6.49 -6.81 -24.96
N LEU A 145 6.23 -7.19 -23.71
CA LEU A 145 6.16 -6.33 -22.55
C LEU A 145 6.91 -6.99 -21.39
N ALA A 146 7.90 -6.30 -20.82
CA ALA A 146 8.49 -6.67 -19.54
C ALA A 146 8.03 -5.68 -18.46
N GLN A 147 7.72 -6.19 -17.27
CA GLN A 147 7.31 -5.41 -16.10
C GLN A 147 8.12 -5.83 -14.88
N LEU A 148 8.58 -4.85 -14.11
CA LEU A 148 8.87 -5.04 -12.70
C LEU A 148 7.58 -4.78 -11.93
N TYR A 149 6.99 -5.84 -11.40
CA TYR A 149 5.72 -5.82 -10.71
C TYR A 149 5.93 -5.98 -9.21
N CYS A 150 5.47 -5.00 -8.44
CA CYS A 150 5.41 -5.07 -7.00
C CYS A 150 4.08 -5.65 -6.54
N SER A 151 4.10 -6.44 -5.48
CA SER A 151 2.92 -6.88 -4.75
C SER A 151 3.15 -6.75 -3.25
N MET A 152 2.11 -6.38 -2.52
CA MET A 152 2.13 -6.22 -1.07
C MET A 152 0.89 -6.87 -0.48
N THR A 153 1.13 -7.68 0.54
CA THR A 153 0.13 -8.38 1.37
C THR A 153 0.38 -8.01 2.83
N MET A 154 -0.47 -8.47 3.74
CA MET A 154 -0.20 -8.34 5.18
C MET A 154 1.12 -8.97 5.62
N GLN A 155 1.60 -10.01 4.92
CA GLN A 155 2.77 -10.78 5.35
C GLN A 155 4.05 -10.43 4.60
N ASN A 156 3.93 -9.99 3.34
CA ASN A 156 5.09 -9.82 2.49
C ASN A 156 4.92 -8.68 1.48
N PHE A 157 6.04 -8.05 1.17
CA PHE A 157 6.27 -7.33 -0.06
C PHE A 157 7.08 -8.23 -1.02
N SER A 158 6.72 -8.25 -2.30
CA SER A 158 7.49 -8.92 -3.35
C SER A 158 7.69 -8.03 -4.58
N LEU A 159 8.81 -8.24 -5.26
CA LEU A 159 9.11 -7.70 -6.58
C LEU A 159 9.33 -8.87 -7.53
N GLU A 160 8.64 -8.86 -8.66
CA GLU A 160 8.76 -9.86 -9.70
C GLU A 160 9.09 -9.20 -11.04
N ILE A 161 9.87 -9.89 -11.87
CA ILE A 161 9.89 -9.62 -13.30
C ILE A 161 8.84 -10.48 -13.99
N ARG A 162 7.96 -9.85 -14.76
CA ARG A 162 6.94 -10.50 -15.59
C ARG A 162 7.18 -10.12 -17.04
N VAL A 163 7.21 -11.11 -17.92
CA VAL A 163 7.37 -10.90 -19.37
C VAL A 163 6.17 -11.48 -20.08
N TYR A 164 5.62 -10.68 -20.98
CA TYR A 164 4.48 -11.01 -21.81
C TYR A 164 4.88 -10.93 -23.29
N GLN A 165 4.35 -11.82 -24.10
CA GLN A 165 4.44 -11.80 -25.56
C GLN A 165 3.03 -12.02 -26.12
N LYS A 166 2.60 -11.18 -27.07
CA LYS A 166 1.23 -11.23 -27.63
C LYS A 166 0.14 -11.24 -26.53
N GLY A 167 0.37 -10.47 -25.47
CA GLY A 167 -0.51 -10.39 -24.30
C GLY A 167 -0.49 -11.58 -23.34
N LYS A 168 0.23 -12.66 -23.63
CA LYS A 168 0.36 -13.84 -22.75
C LYS A 168 1.63 -13.76 -21.92
N MET A 169 1.55 -14.04 -20.63
CA MET A 169 2.73 -14.11 -19.77
C MET A 169 3.56 -15.35 -20.13
N ILE A 170 4.80 -15.15 -20.55
CA ILE A 170 5.74 -16.21 -20.95
C ILE A 170 6.80 -16.46 -19.88
N CYS A 171 7.00 -15.52 -18.97
CA CYS A 171 7.99 -15.65 -17.90
C CYS A 171 7.55 -14.85 -16.67
N GLN A 172 7.75 -15.43 -15.48
CA GLN A 172 7.63 -14.77 -14.19
C GLN A 172 8.75 -15.25 -13.27
N LYS A 173 9.45 -14.31 -12.62
CA LYS A 173 10.48 -14.63 -11.63
C LYS A 173 10.47 -13.63 -10.48
N GLU A 174 10.45 -14.14 -9.25
CA GLU A 174 10.63 -13.33 -8.05
C GLU A 174 12.09 -12.85 -7.94
N LEU A 175 12.27 -11.56 -7.68
CA LEU A 175 13.56 -10.90 -7.56
C LEU A 175 13.87 -10.45 -6.13
N LEU A 176 12.83 -10.14 -5.36
CA LEU A 176 12.93 -9.68 -3.98
C LEU A 176 11.68 -10.09 -3.22
N ARG A 177 11.88 -10.53 -1.98
CA ARG A 177 10.83 -10.72 -0.98
C ARG A 177 11.29 -10.19 0.36
N THR A 178 10.45 -9.42 1.03
CA THR A 178 10.70 -8.86 2.35
C THR A 178 9.42 -8.81 3.16
N VAL A 179 9.53 -8.43 4.44
CA VAL A 179 8.38 -7.95 5.20
C VAL A 179 7.75 -6.71 4.51
N PRO A 180 6.44 -6.47 4.68
CA PRO A 180 5.71 -5.39 4.03
C PRO A 180 5.92 -4.07 4.81
N ASP A 181 7.17 -3.67 4.97
CA ASP A 181 7.57 -2.43 5.65
C ASP A 181 8.36 -1.55 4.67
N GLU A 182 7.83 -0.36 4.39
CA GLU A 182 8.44 0.63 3.50
C GLU A 182 9.89 0.95 3.88
N ILE A 183 10.22 0.94 5.17
CA ILE A 183 11.59 1.17 5.66
C ILE A 183 12.53 0.07 5.18
N VAL A 184 12.02 -1.17 5.08
CA VAL A 184 12.79 -2.35 4.67
C VAL A 184 12.83 -2.48 3.15
N PHE A 185 11.69 -2.38 2.46
CA PHE A 185 11.64 -2.68 1.03
C PHE A 185 11.98 -1.50 0.13
N LEU A 186 11.74 -0.24 0.52
CA LEU A 186 12.00 0.90 -0.37
C LEU A 186 13.50 1.06 -0.70
N PRO A 187 14.45 0.93 0.26
CA PRO A 187 15.88 0.99 -0.07
C PRO A 187 16.27 -0.07 -1.10
N LYS A 188 15.80 -1.32 -0.93
CA LYS A 188 16.08 -2.44 -1.84
C LYS A 188 15.41 -2.24 -3.20
N LEU A 189 14.16 -1.79 -3.22
CA LEU A 189 13.43 -1.50 -4.46
C LEU A 189 14.15 -0.42 -5.30
N ARG A 190 14.78 0.57 -4.64
CA ARG A 190 15.57 1.62 -5.32
C ARG A 190 16.83 1.08 -6.00
N GLU A 191 17.29 -0.12 -5.69
CA GLU A 191 18.43 -0.75 -6.38
C GLU A 191 18.06 -1.12 -7.81
N TYR A 192 16.80 -1.51 -8.10
CA TYR A 192 16.36 -1.93 -9.44
C TYR A 192 16.12 -0.72 -10.36
N LYS A 193 17.19 -0.20 -10.98
CA LYS A 193 17.20 1.09 -11.73
C LYS A 193 16.58 1.02 -13.11
N THR A 194 16.95 0.03 -13.92
CA THR A 194 16.52 -0.03 -15.32
C THR A 194 16.05 -1.43 -15.70
N LEU A 195 15.11 -1.49 -16.65
CA LEU A 195 14.59 -2.70 -17.23
C LEU A 195 14.87 -2.67 -18.73
N LYS A 196 15.63 -3.65 -19.22
CA LYS A 196 15.89 -3.88 -20.64
C LYS A 196 15.13 -5.09 -21.13
N LEU A 197 14.82 -5.09 -22.42
CA LEU A 197 14.05 -6.12 -23.09
C LEU A 197 14.64 -6.34 -24.49
N SER A 198 14.98 -7.58 -24.79
CA SER A 198 15.32 -8.10 -26.13
C SER A 198 14.31 -9.17 -26.54
N ASP A 199 14.57 -9.80 -27.68
CA ASP A 199 13.87 -10.98 -28.19
C ASP A 199 14.14 -12.24 -27.34
N GLU A 200 15.31 -12.36 -26.75
CA GLU A 200 15.71 -13.55 -26.00
C GLU A 200 15.61 -13.41 -24.47
N TYR A 201 15.73 -12.19 -23.95
CA TYR A 201 15.82 -11.95 -22.51
C TYR A 201 15.27 -10.61 -22.04
N ALA A 202 14.98 -10.54 -20.75
CA ALA A 202 14.73 -9.31 -20.02
C ALA A 202 15.74 -9.17 -18.89
N GLU A 203 16.28 -7.97 -18.74
CA GLU A 203 17.35 -7.67 -17.79
C GLU A 203 16.97 -6.54 -16.87
N VAL A 204 17.32 -6.71 -15.59
CA VAL A 204 17.17 -5.70 -14.58
C VAL A 204 18.55 -5.27 -14.13
N HIS A 205 18.83 -3.96 -14.23
CA HIS A 205 20.11 -3.42 -13.82
C HIS A 205 20.00 -2.60 -12.53
N GLY A 206 21.07 -2.70 -11.76
CA GLY A 206 21.33 -1.99 -10.53
C GLY A 206 22.04 -0.64 -10.73
N PRO A 207 22.57 -0.07 -9.64
CA PRO A 207 23.56 0.99 -9.71
C PRO A 207 24.75 0.58 -10.59
N GLU A 208 25.38 1.57 -11.23
CA GLU A 208 26.55 1.36 -12.10
C GLU A 208 26.32 0.37 -13.26
N SER A 209 25.06 0.19 -13.66
CA SER A 209 24.64 -0.75 -14.72
C SER A 209 24.94 -2.23 -14.44
N SER A 210 25.22 -2.59 -13.18
CA SER A 210 25.34 -3.99 -12.75
C SER A 210 24.08 -4.79 -13.10
N ILE A 211 24.22 -6.03 -13.57
CA ILE A 211 23.06 -6.88 -13.86
C ILE A 211 22.61 -7.53 -12.54
N LEU A 212 21.41 -7.18 -12.07
CA LEU A 212 20.81 -7.77 -10.87
C LEU A 212 20.06 -9.05 -11.19
N ALA A 213 19.43 -9.10 -12.37
CA ALA A 213 18.72 -10.27 -12.85
C ALA A 213 18.65 -10.26 -14.37
N ARG A 214 18.78 -11.44 -14.96
CA ARG A 214 18.42 -11.73 -16.36
C ARG A 214 17.44 -12.89 -16.35
N VAL A 215 16.40 -12.80 -17.16
CA VAL A 215 15.52 -13.94 -17.43
C VAL A 215 15.38 -14.12 -18.93
N SER A 216 15.72 -15.31 -19.40
CA SER A 216 15.63 -15.70 -20.80
C SER A 216 14.31 -16.42 -21.06
N PHE A 217 13.75 -16.27 -22.25
CA PHE A 217 12.43 -16.84 -22.58
C PHE A 217 12.37 -17.71 -23.83
N GLY A 218 13.49 -17.89 -24.57
CA GLY A 218 13.63 -18.88 -25.63
C GLY A 218 13.00 -18.50 -26.97
#